data_AF-A0A2G8JXS0-F1
#
_entry.id   AF-A0A2G8JXS0-F1
#
_cell.length_a   1.000
_cell.length_b   1.000
_cell.length_c   1.000
_cell.angle_alpha   90.00
_cell.angle_beta   90.00
_cell.angle_gamma   90.00
#
_symmetry.space_group_name_H-M   'P 1'
#
loop_
_entity.id
_entity.type
_entity.pdbx_description
1 polymer ?
#
loop_
_entity_poly.entity_id
_entity_poly.type
_entity_poly.pdbx_seq_one_letter_code
_entity_poly.pdbx_strand_id
1 'polypeptide(L)'
;MVKAQAEMRQAGYELLDQLGHGGFGLVYRGRPLNNTICNPCQEVAIKFTKCSDIHIWTTLPNGPVQIPLEAAALVALESVTSVVDLLGYDQLKAIDCGLAREVANDECIVPSAGGTLLWNIPPERLNGVCDLVKSTVWSVGVIYYYMVFGKLPFSSLRKAKDRPLRWPRNISSGAKIMLQRLLDPEPNRRVAIQDLEQLIQTNASTSGVL
;
A
#
# COMPACT_ATOMS: atom_id res chain seq x y z
N MET A 1 6.72 -7.54 -27.24
CA MET A 1 7.34 -8.63 -26.46
C MET A 1 8.81 -8.82 -26.79
N VAL A 2 9.16 -9.10 -28.05
CA VAL A 2 10.55 -9.41 -28.46
C VAL A 2 11.56 -8.32 -28.07
N LYS A 3 11.21 -7.04 -28.27
CA LYS A 3 12.06 -5.91 -27.86
C LYS A 3 12.31 -5.87 -26.34
N ALA A 4 11.25 -6.03 -25.54
CA ALA A 4 11.35 -6.05 -24.08
C ALA A 4 12.18 -7.24 -23.57
N GLN A 5 12.06 -8.43 -24.18
CA GLN A 5 12.89 -9.58 -23.84
C GLN A 5 14.38 -9.32 -24.13
N ALA A 6 14.71 -8.67 -25.25
CA ALA A 6 16.09 -8.32 -25.57
C ALA A 6 16.66 -7.28 -24.59
N GLU A 7 15.89 -6.24 -24.27
CA GLU A 7 16.26 -5.21 -23.29
C GLU A 7 16.49 -5.82 -21.89
N MET A 8 15.61 -6.71 -21.44
CA MET A 8 15.77 -7.38 -20.14
C MET A 8 16.98 -8.30 -20.12
N ARG A 9 17.25 -9.04 -21.20
CA ARG A 9 18.47 -9.86 -21.30
C ARG A 9 19.74 -9.01 -21.22
N GLN A 10 19.76 -7.85 -21.87
CA GLN A 10 20.88 -6.89 -21.76
C GLN A 10 21.02 -6.37 -20.32
N ALA A 11 19.92 -6.16 -19.62
CA ALA A 11 19.90 -5.78 -18.21
C ALA A 11 20.23 -6.95 -17.23
N GLY A 12 20.50 -8.15 -17.75
CA GLY A 12 20.86 -9.32 -16.92
C GLY A 12 19.66 -10.13 -16.42
N TYR A 13 18.48 -10.00 -17.02
CA TYR A 13 17.29 -10.73 -16.61
C TYR A 13 16.67 -11.52 -17.77
N GLU A 14 16.26 -12.76 -17.49
CA GLU A 14 15.34 -13.50 -18.34
C GLU A 14 13.90 -13.17 -17.97
N LEU A 15 13.12 -12.68 -18.92
CA LEU A 15 11.69 -12.44 -18.76
C LEU A 15 10.90 -13.74 -18.95
N LEU A 16 10.13 -14.13 -17.94
CA LEU A 16 9.30 -15.35 -17.90
C LEU A 16 7.81 -15.00 -18.11
N ASP A 17 6.91 -15.77 -17.50
CA ASP A 17 5.46 -15.60 -17.64
C ASP A 17 4.95 -14.31 -17.00
N GLN A 18 3.85 -13.79 -17.56
CA GLN A 18 3.17 -12.62 -17.01
C GLN A 18 2.47 -12.99 -15.69
N LEU A 19 2.70 -12.20 -14.64
CA LEU A 19 2.04 -12.33 -13.33
C LEU A 19 0.74 -11.53 -13.26
N GLY A 20 0.66 -10.38 -13.95
CA GLY A 20 -0.54 -9.54 -13.92
C GLY A 20 -0.50 -8.37 -14.89
N HIS A 21 -1.67 -7.77 -15.13
CA HIS A 21 -1.81 -6.51 -15.86
C HIS A 21 -2.94 -5.65 -15.28
N GLY A 22 -2.82 -4.33 -15.37
CA GLY A 22 -3.87 -3.40 -14.93
C GLY A 22 -3.52 -1.94 -15.20
N GLY A 23 -4.21 -1.03 -14.52
CA GLY A 23 -4.00 0.42 -14.65
C GLY A 23 -2.59 0.89 -14.23
N PHE A 24 -1.84 0.05 -13.51
CA PHE A 24 -0.48 0.32 -13.06
C PHE A 24 0.59 -0.35 -13.92
N GLY A 25 0.22 -0.91 -15.07
CA GLY A 25 1.16 -1.50 -16.01
C GLY A 25 1.11 -3.03 -16.10
N LEU A 26 2.21 -3.62 -16.56
CA LEU A 26 2.38 -5.06 -16.76
C LEU A 26 3.41 -5.61 -15.78
N VAL A 27 3.12 -6.73 -15.13
CA VAL A 27 4.06 -7.39 -14.22
C VAL A 27 4.37 -8.78 -14.74
N TYR A 28 5.65 -9.10 -14.84
CA TYR A 28 6.17 -10.39 -15.28
C TYR A 28 7.05 -11.00 -14.20
N ARG A 29 7.15 -12.32 -14.25
CA ARG A 29 8.17 -13.04 -13.51
C ARG A 29 9.49 -12.89 -14.25
N GLY A 30 10.58 -12.74 -13.52
CA GLY A 30 11.93 -12.60 -14.07
C GLY A 30 12.91 -13.50 -13.34
N ARG A 31 13.92 -14.00 -14.06
CA ARG A 31 15.03 -14.75 -13.47
C ARG A 31 16.32 -13.95 -13.64
N PRO A 32 17.06 -13.65 -12.56
CA PRO A 32 18.38 -13.05 -12.69
C PRO A 32 19.33 -14.00 -13.44
N LEU A 33 20.07 -13.48 -14.39
CA LEU A 33 21.13 -14.22 -15.08
C LEU A 33 22.42 -14.18 -14.24
N ASN A 34 23.34 -15.10 -14.48
CA ASN A 34 24.58 -15.28 -13.69
C ASN A 34 25.50 -14.04 -13.62
N ASN A 35 25.24 -13.02 -14.44
CA ASN A 35 25.96 -11.75 -14.48
C ASN A 35 25.33 -10.66 -13.58
N THR A 36 24.29 -10.98 -12.81
CA THR A 36 23.64 -10.04 -11.88
C THR A 36 24.17 -10.20 -10.45
N ILE A 37 24.02 -9.13 -9.65
CA ILE A 37 24.38 -9.12 -8.21
C ILE A 37 23.37 -9.93 -7.38
N CYS A 38 22.20 -10.22 -7.95
CA CYS A 38 21.12 -10.95 -7.31
C CYS A 38 21.41 -12.46 -7.28
N ASN A 39 20.87 -13.17 -6.28
CA ASN A 39 20.94 -14.62 -6.23
C ASN A 39 20.22 -15.22 -7.47
N PRO A 40 20.92 -15.96 -8.35
CA PRO A 40 20.32 -16.50 -9.59
C PRO A 40 19.19 -17.50 -9.34
N CYS A 41 19.09 -18.05 -8.13
CA CYS A 41 17.99 -18.92 -7.72
C CYS A 41 16.73 -18.17 -7.25
N GLN A 42 16.79 -16.84 -7.12
CA GLN A 42 15.67 -16.04 -6.63
C GLN A 42 14.99 -15.31 -7.77
N GLU A 43 13.78 -15.73 -8.10
CA GLU A 43 12.96 -15.07 -9.11
C GLU A 43 12.44 -13.72 -8.60
N VAL A 44 12.28 -12.78 -9.53
CA VAL A 44 11.86 -11.40 -9.26
C VAL A 44 10.58 -11.06 -10.01
N ALA A 45 9.89 -10.00 -9.57
CA ALA A 45 8.81 -9.39 -10.32
C ALA A 45 9.34 -8.17 -11.09
N ILE A 46 9.14 -8.15 -12.41
CA ILE A 46 9.54 -7.06 -13.29
C ILE A 46 8.28 -6.30 -13.71
N LYS A 47 8.16 -5.05 -13.26
CA LYS A 47 7.03 -4.15 -13.58
C LYS A 47 7.41 -3.23 -14.73
N PHE A 48 6.58 -3.22 -15.77
CA PHE A 48 6.66 -2.29 -16.89
C PHE A 48 5.54 -1.27 -16.81
N THR A 49 5.91 -0.01 -16.77
CA THR A 49 4.99 1.13 -16.81
C THR A 49 5.25 1.93 -18.08
N LYS A 50 4.21 2.29 -18.83
CA LYS A 50 4.37 3.16 -19.99
C LYS A 50 4.65 4.57 -19.52
N CYS A 51 5.64 5.25 -20.11
CA CYS A 51 5.94 6.64 -19.74
C CYS A 51 4.75 7.59 -19.89
N SER A 52 3.84 7.35 -20.84
CA SER A 52 2.60 8.11 -21.03
C SER A 52 1.65 8.07 -19.83
N ASP A 53 1.75 7.00 -19.03
CA ASP A 53 0.84 6.74 -17.91
C ASP A 53 1.45 7.24 -16.58
N ILE A 54 2.65 7.82 -16.64
CA ILE A 54 3.38 8.36 -15.48
C ILE A 54 3.04 9.82 -15.30
N HIS A 55 2.27 10.11 -14.25
CA HIS A 55 1.72 11.43 -13.98
C HIS A 55 2.65 12.29 -13.11
N ILE A 56 3.62 11.68 -12.42
CA ILE A 56 4.47 12.38 -11.44
C ILE A 56 5.90 11.88 -11.58
N TRP A 57 6.79 12.83 -11.79
CA TRP A 57 8.23 12.63 -11.91
C TRP A 57 8.93 13.40 -10.80
N THR A 58 10.06 12.87 -10.33
CA THR A 58 10.87 13.51 -9.29
C THR A 58 12.35 13.25 -9.54
N THR A 59 13.21 13.96 -8.81
CA THR A 59 14.66 13.84 -8.87
C THR A 59 15.15 13.37 -7.51
N LEU A 60 15.98 12.32 -7.49
CA LEU A 60 16.63 11.88 -6.26
C LEU A 60 17.63 12.95 -5.77
N PRO A 61 17.90 13.08 -4.45
CA PRO A 61 18.72 14.17 -3.89
C PRO A 61 20.08 14.41 -4.57
N ASN A 62 20.67 13.38 -5.19
CA ASN A 62 21.97 13.45 -5.88
C ASN A 62 21.92 12.92 -7.34
N GLY A 63 20.73 12.76 -7.93
CA GLY A 63 20.56 12.18 -9.25
C GLY A 63 20.39 13.25 -10.34
N PRO A 64 21.12 13.21 -11.47
CA PRO A 64 20.89 14.12 -12.59
C PRO A 64 19.65 13.75 -13.44
N VAL A 65 19.03 12.60 -13.16
CA VAL A 65 17.97 12.00 -13.98
C VAL A 65 16.65 12.00 -13.21
N GLN A 66 15.60 12.46 -13.88
CA GLN A 66 14.25 12.31 -13.37
C GLN A 66 13.79 10.86 -13.45
N ILE A 67 13.19 10.39 -12.38
CA ILE A 67 12.56 9.07 -12.30
C ILE A 67 11.08 9.22 -11.90
N PRO A 68 10.24 8.23 -12.20
CA PRO A 68 8.86 8.21 -11.72
C PRO A 68 8.82 8.26 -10.20
N LEU A 69 7.85 8.99 -9.61
CA LEU A 69 7.71 9.07 -8.16
C LEU A 69 7.55 7.69 -7.51
N GLU A 70 6.88 6.75 -8.20
CA GLU A 70 6.77 5.36 -7.77
C GLU A 70 8.15 4.71 -7.54
N ALA A 71 9.09 4.90 -8.47
CA ALA A 71 10.45 4.36 -8.35
C ALA A 71 11.23 5.06 -7.23
N ALA A 72 11.09 6.39 -7.10
CA ALA A 72 11.72 7.14 -6.02
C ALA A 72 11.20 6.72 -4.64
N ALA A 73 9.90 6.45 -4.52
CA ALA A 73 9.29 5.95 -3.29
C ALA A 73 9.84 4.56 -2.92
N LEU A 74 9.99 3.66 -3.89
CA LEU A 74 10.60 2.35 -3.65
C LEU A 74 12.06 2.47 -3.17
N VAL A 75 12.86 3.36 -3.76
CA VAL A 75 14.24 3.63 -3.31
C VAL A 75 14.25 4.19 -1.87
N ALA A 76 13.32 5.07 -1.53
CA ALA A 76 13.20 5.58 -0.17
C ALA A 76 12.81 4.48 0.84
N LEU A 77 11.93 3.56 0.44
CA LEU A 77 11.50 2.43 1.25
C LEU A 77 12.56 1.34 1.42
N GLU A 78 13.56 1.26 0.54
CA GLU A 78 14.70 0.33 0.68
C GLU A 78 15.52 0.61 1.95
N SER A 79 15.55 1.87 2.40
CA SER A 79 16.18 2.26 3.68
C SER A 79 15.34 1.88 4.92
N VAL A 80 14.09 1.47 4.72
CA VAL A 80 13.17 1.06 5.78
C VAL A 80 13.17 -0.47 5.87
N THR A 81 14.03 -0.99 6.76
CA THR A 81 14.31 -2.43 6.96
C THR A 81 13.06 -3.28 7.26
N SER A 82 11.92 -2.66 7.62
CA SER A 82 10.65 -3.33 7.93
C SER A 82 9.67 -3.47 6.76
N VAL A 83 9.93 -2.84 5.60
CA VAL A 83 9.09 -2.98 4.39
C VAL A 83 9.73 -3.95 3.39
N VAL A 84 11.06 -4.06 3.39
CA VAL A 84 11.81 -4.88 2.45
C VAL A 84 12.83 -5.77 3.19
N ASP A 85 12.36 -6.86 3.81
CA ASP A 85 13.24 -8.00 4.09
C ASP A 85 12.52 -9.32 3.79
N LEU A 86 13.11 -10.20 2.97
CA LEU A 86 12.55 -11.52 2.59
C LEU A 86 13.30 -12.53 3.46
N LEU A 87 12.65 -13.32 4.31
CA LEU A 87 12.14 -14.65 4.00
C LEU A 87 11.37 -15.19 5.22
N GLY A 88 10.04 -15.31 5.16
CA GLY A 88 9.23 -15.96 6.20
C GLY A 88 7.72 -15.85 5.96
N TYR A 89 6.95 -16.87 6.36
CA TYR A 89 5.48 -16.98 6.20
C TYR A 89 4.65 -15.95 7.01
N ASP A 90 5.27 -14.87 7.49
CA ASP A 90 4.67 -13.96 8.49
C ASP A 90 5.01 -12.47 8.25
N GLN A 91 5.41 -12.11 7.02
CA GLN A 91 5.69 -10.71 6.67
C GLN A 91 4.80 -10.22 5.53
N LEU A 92 4.17 -9.06 5.73
CA LEU A 92 3.39 -8.35 4.72
C LEU A 92 4.23 -7.24 4.09
N LYS A 93 4.26 -7.17 2.75
CA LYS A 93 4.98 -6.13 2.02
C LYS A 93 4.04 -5.30 1.16
N ALA A 94 4.20 -3.98 1.21
CA ALA A 94 3.60 -3.09 0.23
C ALA A 94 4.39 -3.17 -1.08
N ILE A 95 3.69 -3.28 -2.22
CA ILE A 95 4.31 -3.59 -3.52
C ILE A 95 3.95 -2.61 -4.64
N ASP A 96 3.05 -1.66 -4.39
CA ASP A 96 2.59 -0.72 -5.42
C ASP A 96 2.51 0.71 -4.85
N CYS A 97 3.45 1.54 -5.27
CA CYS A 97 3.53 2.95 -4.91
C CYS A 97 3.05 3.87 -6.06
N GLY A 98 2.35 3.34 -7.07
CA GLY A 98 1.91 4.12 -8.24
C GLY A 98 0.99 5.32 -7.92
N LEU A 99 0.42 5.36 -6.72
CA LEU A 99 -0.42 6.45 -6.21
C LEU A 99 0.20 7.19 -5.02
N ALA A 100 1.44 6.85 -4.65
CA ALA A 100 2.12 7.48 -3.54
C ALA A 100 2.27 8.99 -3.77
N ARG A 101 2.23 9.73 -2.68
CA ARG A 101 2.43 11.18 -2.64
C ARG A 101 3.39 11.51 -1.52
N GLU A 102 4.13 12.59 -1.71
CA GLU A 102 4.93 13.16 -0.64
C GLU A 102 4.00 13.72 0.44
N VAL A 103 4.39 13.49 1.70
CA VAL A 103 3.70 14.01 2.87
C VAL A 103 4.52 15.19 3.39
N ALA A 104 3.85 16.32 3.62
CA ALA A 104 4.48 17.51 4.18
C ALA A 104 3.72 17.92 5.45
N ASN A 105 4.44 18.15 6.55
CA ASN A 105 3.86 18.49 7.85
C ASN A 105 2.74 17.51 8.28
N ASP A 106 2.97 16.20 8.12
CA ASP A 106 2.04 15.12 8.47
C ASP A 106 0.68 15.15 7.74
N GLU A 107 0.56 15.92 6.66
CA GLU A 107 -0.66 16.01 5.86
C GLU A 107 -0.37 15.84 4.37
N CYS A 108 -1.37 15.33 3.65
CA CYS A 108 -1.33 15.30 2.19
C CYS A 108 -2.74 15.49 1.63
N ILE A 109 -3.12 16.75 1.42
CA ILE A 109 -4.46 17.13 0.98
C ILE A 109 -4.57 17.05 -0.54
N VAL A 110 -5.53 16.29 -1.04
CA VAL A 110 -5.78 16.13 -2.48
C VAL A 110 -7.26 16.31 -2.85
N PRO A 111 -7.56 16.99 -3.98
CA PRO A 111 -8.92 17.11 -4.52
C PRO A 111 -9.39 15.82 -5.22
N SER A 112 -8.45 14.99 -5.68
CA SER A 112 -8.77 13.69 -6.23
C SER A 112 -7.73 12.64 -5.86
N ALA A 113 -8.09 11.74 -4.94
CA ALA A 113 -7.36 10.48 -4.79
C ALA A 113 -7.71 9.59 -5.99
N GLY A 114 -6.71 9.28 -6.81
CA GLY A 114 -6.75 8.11 -7.69
C GLY A 114 -6.71 6.83 -6.85
N GLY A 115 -7.17 5.70 -7.38
CA GLY A 115 -7.30 4.45 -6.63
C GLY A 115 -8.36 3.52 -7.21
N THR A 116 -8.30 2.24 -6.86
CA THR A 116 -9.37 1.28 -7.14
C THR A 116 -10.66 1.82 -6.53
N LEU A 117 -11.57 2.27 -7.40
CA LEU A 117 -12.89 2.76 -7.03
C LEU A 117 -13.58 1.68 -6.18
N LEU A 118 -13.67 1.88 -4.86
CA LEU A 118 -14.92 1.80 -4.07
C LEU A 118 -14.75 1.30 -2.64
N TRP A 119 -13.79 0.41 -2.32
CA TRP A 119 -13.93 -0.41 -1.09
C TRP A 119 -13.12 0.05 0.13
N ASN A 120 -11.95 0.68 -0.02
CA ASN A 120 -11.12 1.20 1.08
C ASN A 120 -11.15 2.74 1.21
N ILE A 121 -12.05 3.40 0.47
CA ILE A 121 -12.14 4.87 0.45
C ILE A 121 -12.84 5.37 1.73
N PRO A 122 -12.33 6.43 2.36
CA PRO A 122 -12.92 6.96 3.58
C PRO A 122 -14.13 7.90 3.29
N PRO A 123 -15.06 8.07 4.24
CA PRO A 123 -16.33 8.78 4.01
C PRO A 123 -16.16 10.27 3.64
N GLU A 124 -15.08 10.93 4.07
CA GLU A 124 -14.77 12.32 3.72
C GLU A 124 -14.60 12.55 2.21
N ARG A 125 -14.40 11.49 1.42
CA ARG A 125 -14.38 11.58 -0.05
C ARG A 125 -15.65 12.18 -0.64
N LEU A 126 -16.78 12.02 0.05
CA LEU A 126 -18.05 12.65 -0.33
C LEU A 126 -17.97 14.20 -0.38
N ASN A 127 -17.00 14.79 0.33
CA ASN A 127 -16.78 16.23 0.37
C ASN A 127 -15.84 16.72 -0.75
N GLY A 128 -15.31 15.82 -1.58
CA GLY A 128 -14.45 16.16 -2.72
C GLY A 128 -12.98 16.43 -2.38
N VAL A 129 -12.57 16.39 -1.10
CA VAL A 129 -11.18 16.56 -0.66
C VAL A 129 -10.85 15.50 0.38
N CYS A 130 -9.64 14.97 0.36
CA CYS A 130 -9.16 14.01 1.35
C CYS A 130 -7.73 14.33 1.79
N ASP A 131 -7.45 14.06 3.06
CA ASP A 131 -6.09 13.92 3.55
C ASP A 131 -5.66 12.45 3.39
N LEU A 132 -4.64 12.19 2.56
CA LEU A 132 -4.17 10.83 2.28
C LEU A 132 -3.57 10.14 3.51
N VAL A 133 -3.01 10.88 4.46
CA VAL A 133 -2.46 10.30 5.70
C VAL A 133 -3.60 9.71 6.53
N LYS A 134 -4.64 10.52 6.79
CA LYS A 134 -5.84 10.08 7.50
C LYS A 134 -6.62 9.02 6.71
N SER A 135 -6.64 9.10 5.38
CA SER A 135 -7.26 8.10 4.49
C SER A 135 -6.56 6.74 4.55
N THR A 136 -5.25 6.73 4.73
CA THR A 136 -4.45 5.50 4.89
C THR A 136 -4.86 4.77 6.17
N VAL A 137 -5.02 5.50 7.28
CA VAL A 137 -5.50 4.93 8.55
C VAL A 137 -6.87 4.25 8.38
N TRP A 138 -7.79 4.89 7.66
CA TRP A 138 -9.09 4.28 7.35
C TRP A 138 -8.95 3.01 6.53
N SER A 139 -8.12 3.03 5.47
CA SER A 139 -7.87 1.86 4.61
C SER A 139 -7.34 0.67 5.41
N VAL A 140 -6.41 0.92 6.34
CA VAL A 140 -5.90 -0.09 7.28
C VAL A 140 -7.04 -0.66 8.14
N GLY A 141 -7.94 0.19 8.64
CA GLY A 141 -9.13 -0.24 9.38
C GLY A 141 -10.06 -1.13 8.55
N VAL A 142 -10.29 -0.81 7.28
CA VAL A 142 -11.14 -1.60 6.38
C VAL A 142 -10.52 -2.97 6.13
N ILE A 143 -9.21 -3.01 5.87
CA ILE A 143 -8.45 -4.26 5.69
C ILE A 143 -8.51 -5.10 6.96
N TYR A 144 -8.26 -4.50 8.13
CA TYR A 144 -8.32 -5.21 9.41
C TYR A 144 -9.72 -5.78 9.68
N TYR A 145 -10.78 -5.00 9.44
CA TYR A 145 -12.15 -5.48 9.55
C TYR A 145 -12.41 -6.66 8.61
N TYR A 146 -11.95 -6.58 7.36
CA TYR A 146 -12.11 -7.64 6.38
C TYR A 146 -11.37 -8.92 6.79
N MET A 147 -10.15 -8.82 7.32
CA MET A 147 -9.40 -9.96 7.87
C MET A 147 -10.17 -10.62 9.02
N VAL A 148 -10.81 -9.83 9.89
CA VAL A 148 -11.54 -10.33 11.05
C VAL A 148 -12.92 -10.90 10.68
N PHE A 149 -13.58 -10.43 9.63
CA PHE A 149 -14.99 -10.80 9.35
C PHE A 149 -15.26 -11.39 7.96
N GLY A 150 -14.27 -11.40 7.06
CA GLY A 150 -14.40 -11.85 5.68
C GLY A 150 -15.34 -10.99 4.82
N LYS A 151 -15.70 -9.79 5.27
CA LYS A 151 -16.60 -8.87 4.57
C LYS A 151 -16.31 -7.42 4.91
N LEU A 152 -16.75 -6.49 4.06
CA LEU A 152 -16.55 -5.06 4.26
C LEU A 152 -17.36 -4.52 5.46
N PRO A 153 -16.83 -3.51 6.19
CA PRO A 153 -17.54 -2.89 7.31
C PRO A 153 -18.77 -2.11 6.86
N PHE A 154 -18.70 -1.50 5.66
CA PHE A 154 -19.76 -0.67 5.10
C PHE A 154 -19.95 -0.98 3.62
N SER A 155 -21.19 -0.94 3.15
CA SER A 155 -21.52 -1.18 1.74
C SER A 155 -21.52 0.10 0.88
N SER A 156 -21.22 1.27 1.47
CA SER A 156 -21.24 2.58 0.79
C SER A 156 -20.62 3.66 1.68
N LEU A 157 -20.07 4.71 1.09
CA LEU A 157 -19.53 5.87 1.81
C LEU A 157 -20.56 6.56 2.73
N ARG A 158 -21.83 6.67 2.30
CA ARG A 158 -22.90 7.25 3.12
C ARG A 158 -23.14 6.43 4.40
N LYS A 159 -23.16 5.10 4.29
CA LYS A 159 -23.23 4.22 5.48
C LYS A 159 -21.97 4.32 6.34
N ALA A 160 -20.79 4.43 5.74
CA ALA A 160 -19.54 4.65 6.48
C ALA A 160 -19.58 5.95 7.29
N LYS A 161 -20.22 7.01 6.76
CA LYS A 161 -20.41 8.29 7.43
C LYS A 161 -21.47 8.23 8.55
N ASP A 162 -22.62 7.61 8.28
CA ASP A 162 -23.83 7.81 9.08
C ASP A 162 -24.19 6.62 10.00
N ARG A 163 -23.50 5.47 9.88
CA ARG A 163 -23.84 4.25 10.62
C ARG A 163 -22.70 3.81 11.53
N PRO A 164 -23.00 3.31 12.74
CA PRO A 164 -21.98 2.72 13.60
C PRO A 164 -21.43 1.42 12.99
N LEU A 165 -20.20 1.08 13.35
CA LEU A 165 -19.61 -0.23 13.07
C LEU A 165 -20.47 -1.36 13.63
N ARG A 166 -20.60 -2.43 12.85
CA ARG A 166 -21.30 -3.65 13.25
C ARG A 166 -20.29 -4.76 13.52
N TRP A 167 -20.64 -5.64 14.46
CA TRP A 167 -19.81 -6.78 14.86
C TRP A 167 -20.54 -8.09 14.51
N PRO A 168 -20.23 -8.72 13.36
CA PRO A 168 -20.88 -9.95 12.91
C PRO A 168 -20.69 -11.14 13.86
N ARG A 169 -19.59 -11.15 14.60
CA ARG A 169 -19.25 -12.15 15.63
C ARG A 169 -18.53 -11.45 16.78
N ASN A 170 -18.45 -12.12 17.93
CA ASN A 170 -17.66 -11.64 19.05
C ASN A 170 -16.19 -11.52 18.67
N ILE A 171 -15.56 -10.44 19.13
CA ILE A 171 -14.12 -10.17 18.99
C ILE A 171 -13.61 -9.61 20.31
N SER A 172 -12.29 -9.62 20.54
CA SER A 172 -11.70 -9.06 21.76
C SER A 172 -12.02 -7.56 21.92
N SER A 173 -12.05 -7.10 23.16
CA SER A 173 -12.21 -5.66 23.48
C SER A 173 -11.13 -4.81 22.80
N GLY A 174 -9.87 -5.27 22.81
CA GLY A 174 -8.77 -4.63 22.11
C GLY A 174 -9.02 -4.48 20.60
N ALA A 175 -9.48 -5.54 19.94
CA ALA A 175 -9.83 -5.48 18.51
C ALA A 175 -10.99 -4.50 18.22
N LYS A 176 -12.00 -4.43 19.10
CA LYS A 176 -13.07 -3.43 18.99
C LYS A 176 -12.53 -2.01 19.07
N ILE A 177 -11.70 -1.73 20.07
CA ILE A 177 -11.10 -0.40 20.29
C ILE A 177 -10.26 -0.01 19.08
N MET A 178 -9.40 -0.91 18.59
CA MET A 178 -8.58 -0.65 17.40
C MET A 178 -9.45 -0.33 16.18
N LEU A 179 -10.45 -1.17 15.86
CA LEU A 179 -11.33 -0.94 14.71
C LEU A 179 -12.15 0.35 14.84
N GLN A 180 -12.60 0.71 16.04
CA GLN A 180 -13.31 1.96 16.28
C GLN A 180 -12.42 3.19 16.07
N ARG A 181 -11.15 3.13 16.48
CA ARG A 181 -10.19 4.23 16.32
C ARG A 181 -9.71 4.38 14.87
N LEU A 182 -9.53 3.28 14.15
CA LEU A 182 -9.15 3.27 12.74
C LEU A 182 -10.28 3.73 11.81
N LEU A 183 -11.53 3.37 12.13
CA LEU A 183 -12.71 3.64 11.30
C LEU A 183 -13.63 4.73 11.89
N ASP A 184 -13.07 5.75 12.56
CA ASP A 184 -13.85 6.96 12.87
C ASP A 184 -14.17 7.69 11.55
N PRO A 185 -15.47 7.97 11.28
CA PRO A 185 -15.87 8.68 10.07
C PRO A 185 -15.39 10.13 10.03
N GLU A 186 -15.08 10.74 11.18
CA GLU A 186 -14.50 12.08 11.24
C GLU A 186 -12.96 11.98 11.19
N PRO A 187 -12.30 12.51 10.13
CA PRO A 187 -10.86 12.36 9.95
C PRO A 187 -10.03 12.84 11.14
N ASN A 188 -10.46 13.93 11.79
CA ASN A 188 -9.73 14.54 12.91
C ASN A 188 -9.94 13.81 14.25
N ARG A 189 -10.90 12.89 14.34
CA ARG A 189 -11.09 12.02 15.52
C ARG A 189 -10.46 10.63 15.31
N ARG A 190 -10.16 10.29 14.07
CA ARG A 190 -9.44 9.07 13.69
C ARG A 190 -8.04 9.08 14.33
N VAL A 191 -7.55 7.91 14.73
CA VAL A 191 -6.20 7.81 15.31
C VAL A 191 -5.15 8.35 14.34
N ALA A 192 -4.19 9.12 14.86
CA ALA A 192 -3.07 9.61 14.05
C ALA A 192 -2.14 8.44 13.69
N ILE A 193 -1.51 8.50 12.52
CA ILE A 193 -0.63 7.43 12.05
C ILE A 193 0.54 7.17 13.02
N GLN A 194 1.04 8.23 13.66
CA GLN A 194 2.13 8.20 14.62
C GLN A 194 1.75 7.47 15.93
N ASP A 195 0.46 7.45 16.27
CA ASP A 195 -0.04 6.81 17.50
C ASP A 195 -0.43 5.33 17.27
N LEU A 196 -0.35 4.83 16.03
CA LEU A 196 -0.80 3.47 15.69
C LEU A 196 -0.03 2.39 16.44
N GLU A 197 1.29 2.52 16.56
CA GLU A 197 2.11 1.54 17.27
C GLU A 197 1.72 1.44 18.74
N GLN A 198 1.57 2.58 19.40
CA GLN A 198 1.12 2.63 20.79
C GLN A 198 -0.29 2.06 20.95
N LEU A 199 -1.21 2.37 20.02
CA LEU A 199 -2.56 1.83 20.02
C LEU A 199 -2.55 0.30 19.92
N ILE A 200 -1.72 -0.25 19.02
CA ILE A 200 -1.54 -1.70 18.85
C ILE A 200 -0.98 -2.30 20.14
N GLN A 201 0.11 -1.77 20.68
CA GLN A 201 0.75 -2.31 21.89
C GLN A 201 -0.19 -2.32 23.10
N THR A 202 -1.01 -1.28 23.25
CA THR A 202 -1.96 -1.15 24.37
C THR A 202 -3.14 -2.12 24.26
N ASN A 203 -3.51 -2.53 23.04
CA ASN A 203 -4.72 -3.31 22.77
C ASN A 203 -4.46 -4.70 22.19
N ALA A 204 -3.20 -5.02 21.89
CA ALA A 204 -2.74 -6.36 21.59
C ALA A 204 -2.90 -7.19 22.87
N SER A 205 -3.47 -8.39 22.73
CA SER A 205 -3.59 -9.30 23.87
C SER A 205 -2.18 -9.71 24.29
N THR A 206 -1.83 -9.58 25.57
CA THR A 206 -0.56 -10.04 26.17
C THR A 206 -0.43 -11.57 26.22
N SER A 207 -1.06 -12.28 25.28
CA SER A 207 -0.98 -13.72 25.18
C SER A 207 -0.37 -14.07 23.84
N GLY A 208 0.94 -14.30 23.85
CA GLY A 208 1.59 -15.07 22.81
C GLY A 208 1.05 -16.51 22.88
N VAL A 209 -0.04 -16.77 22.18
CA VAL A 209 -0.47 -18.09 21.70
C VAL A 209 -1.35 -17.83 20.48
N LEU A 210 -0.83 -18.14 19.29
CA LEU A 210 -1.65 -18.54 18.14
C LEU A 210 -2.21 -19.94 18.40
#